data_AF-A0AAI8VQ18-F1
#
_entry.id   AF-A0AAI8VQ18-F1
#
_cell.length_a   1.000
_cell.length_b   1.000
_cell.length_c   1.000
_cell.angle_alpha   90.00
_cell.angle_beta   90.00
_cell.angle_gamma   90.00
#
_symmetry.space_group_name_H-M   'P 1'
#
loop_
_entity.id
_entity.type
_entity.pdbx_description
1 polymer ?
#
loop_
_entity_poly.entity_id
_entity_poly.type
_entity_poly.pdbx_seq_one_letter_code
_entity_poly.pdbx_strand_id
1 'polypeptide(L)'
;MRLTSYGYYLAEQSQQFLFNSTLYHENQPWRDVRRRGCSKAHPCSDTACHALQPSKVISKKTNGISKGEQDPSILEKSGQSFGTDAYDSFLAALLLSFAQTFPDRQVPTVWNQEHERASLDFQHDVSETVGWFTSLCPILTSVLPTDDILSVLYHVQDTRQAMVSKVAPFFAASLSDPGE
;
A
#
# COMPACT_ATOMS: atom_id res chain seq x y z
N MET A 1 19.70 -23.90 11.28
CA MET A 1 18.95 -22.64 11.11
C MET A 1 18.74 -22.03 12.47
N ARG A 2 19.00 -20.74 12.65
CA ARG A 2 18.60 -20.02 13.88
C ARG A 2 17.30 -19.31 13.56
N LEU A 3 16.27 -19.55 14.37
CA LEU A 3 15.02 -18.80 14.30
C LEU A 3 15.28 -17.35 14.70
N THR A 4 14.77 -16.42 13.90
CA THR A 4 14.91 -14.98 14.15
C THR A 4 13.72 -14.49 14.99
N SER A 5 13.98 -13.84 16.12
CA SER A 5 12.91 -13.21 16.91
C SER A 5 12.27 -12.04 16.14
N TYR A 6 10.98 -11.79 16.34
CA TYR A 6 10.27 -10.69 15.68
C TYR A 6 10.89 -9.31 15.97
N GLY A 7 11.38 -9.10 17.20
CA GLY A 7 12.06 -7.85 17.57
C GLY A 7 13.36 -7.63 16.79
N TYR A 8 14.12 -8.69 16.53
CA TYR A 8 15.33 -8.62 15.70
C TYR A 8 14.98 -8.31 14.23
N TYR A 9 13.95 -8.98 13.70
CA TYR A 9 13.45 -8.72 12.35
C TYR A 9 13.05 -7.25 12.14
N LEU A 10 12.24 -6.68 13.03
CA LEU A 10 11.82 -5.26 12.92
C LEU A 10 13.00 -4.29 13.01
N ALA A 11 13.95 -4.55 13.91
CA ALA A 11 15.15 -3.73 14.06
C ALA A 11 15.98 -3.74 12.76
N GLU A 12 16.14 -4.91 12.15
CA GLU A 12 16.87 -5.05 10.88
C GLU A 12 16.17 -4.32 9.73
N GLN A 13 14.84 -4.45 9.59
CA GLN A 13 14.08 -3.72 8.56
C GLN A 13 14.22 -2.20 8.74
N SER A 14 14.16 -1.71 9.97
CA SER A 14 14.33 -0.29 10.28
C SER A 14 15.76 0.20 9.96
N GLN A 15 16.78 -0.62 10.24
CA GLN A 15 18.17 -0.33 9.88
C GLN A 15 18.38 -0.33 8.37
N GLN A 16 17.78 -1.26 7.64
CA GLN A 16 17.86 -1.29 6.17
C GLN A 16 17.37 0.03 5.57
N PHE A 17 16.29 0.63 6.10
CA PHE A 17 15.85 1.96 5.65
C PHE A 17 16.85 3.08 5.97
N LEU A 18 17.39 3.13 7.20
CA LEU A 18 18.27 4.22 7.64
C LEU A 18 19.65 4.20 6.97
N PHE A 19 20.21 3.01 6.75
CA PHE A 19 21.59 2.85 6.28
C PHE A 19 21.69 2.61 4.77
N ASN A 20 20.57 2.37 4.08
CA ASN A 20 20.53 2.29 2.62
C ASN A 20 20.16 3.66 2.03
N SER A 21 21.16 4.36 1.50
CA SER A 21 20.97 5.70 0.91
C SER A 21 19.98 5.70 -0.25
N THR A 22 19.91 4.63 -1.05
CA THR A 22 18.92 4.50 -2.13
C THR A 22 17.50 4.44 -1.58
N LEU A 23 17.26 3.63 -0.54
CA LEU A 23 15.94 3.59 0.12
C LEU A 23 15.57 4.95 0.72
N TYR A 24 16.52 5.59 1.41
CA TYR A 24 16.28 6.89 2.03
C TYR A 24 15.95 8.00 1.02
N HIS A 25 16.64 8.04 -0.13
CA HIS A 25 16.43 9.05 -1.18
C HIS A 25 15.16 8.78 -2.02
N GLU A 26 14.81 7.51 -2.24
CA GLU A 26 13.65 7.12 -3.06
C GLU A 26 12.32 7.05 -2.27
N ASN A 27 12.28 7.53 -1.03
CA ASN A 27 11.07 7.55 -0.20
C ASN A 27 10.03 8.62 -0.60
N GLN A 28 10.18 9.28 -1.75
CA GLN A 28 9.30 10.36 -2.19
C GLN A 28 7.82 9.98 -2.16
N PRO A 29 7.40 8.79 -2.63
CA PRO A 29 5.99 8.42 -2.57
C PRO A 29 5.46 8.32 -1.12
N TRP A 30 6.28 7.85 -0.18
CA TRP A 30 5.94 7.82 1.25
C TRP A 30 5.86 9.21 1.88
N ARG A 31 6.71 10.14 1.46
CA ARG A 31 6.61 11.56 1.86
C ARG A 31 5.36 12.20 1.26
N ASP A 32 5.03 11.89 0.01
CA ASP A 32 3.85 12.41 -0.69
C ASP A 32 2.56 11.92 -0.04
N VAL A 33 2.52 10.66 0.40
CA VAL A 33 1.39 10.08 1.13
C VAL A 33 1.19 10.80 2.48
N ARG A 34 2.27 11.02 3.24
CA ARG A 34 2.22 11.83 4.48
C ARG A 34 1.72 13.25 4.20
N ARG A 35 2.19 13.89 3.12
CA ARG A 35 1.78 15.24 2.73
C ARG A 35 0.33 15.33 2.25
N ARG A 36 -0.17 14.34 1.50
CA ARG A 36 -1.55 14.30 0.99
C ARG A 36 -2.57 13.99 2.09
N GLY A 37 -2.19 13.27 3.14
CA GLY A 37 -3.03 13.12 4.33
C GLY A 37 -3.34 14.46 5.01
N CYS A 38 -2.53 15.49 4.78
CA CYS A 38 -2.64 16.80 5.42
C CYS A 38 -3.39 17.85 4.57
N SER A 39 -3.52 17.65 3.25
CA SER A 39 -3.81 18.77 2.34
C SER A 39 -5.30 19.10 2.08
N LYS A 40 -6.27 18.38 2.64
CA LYS A 40 -7.71 18.77 2.59
C LYS A 40 -8.54 18.34 3.81
N ALA A 41 -7.99 18.41 5.02
CA ALA A 41 -8.88 18.82 6.10
C ALA A 41 -9.23 20.30 5.84
N HIS A 42 -10.45 20.73 6.12
CA HIS A 42 -10.75 22.16 6.29
C HIS A 42 -9.61 22.88 7.02
N PRO A 43 -9.33 24.17 6.77
CA PRO A 43 -8.44 24.93 7.63
C PRO A 43 -9.05 24.96 9.04
N CYS A 44 -8.70 23.95 9.83
CA CYS A 44 -8.98 23.86 11.24
C CYS A 44 -7.89 24.70 11.89
N SER A 45 -8.27 25.87 12.38
CA SER A 45 -7.37 26.75 13.14
C SER A 45 -6.93 26.16 14.48
N ASP A 46 -7.39 24.95 14.82
CA ASP A 46 -7.08 24.31 16.08
C ASP A 46 -5.89 23.36 15.93
N THR A 47 -4.88 23.58 16.77
CA THR A 47 -3.66 22.78 16.97
C THR A 47 -3.93 21.33 17.42
N ALA A 48 -5.18 20.85 17.33
CA ALA A 48 -5.65 19.55 17.77
C ALA A 48 -5.70 18.48 16.66
N CYS A 49 -5.29 18.79 15.42
CA CYS A 49 -5.20 17.79 14.33
C CYS A 49 -4.15 16.69 14.58
N HIS A 50 -3.27 16.84 15.58
CA HIS A 50 -2.24 15.85 15.91
C HIS A 50 -2.71 14.72 16.83
N ALA A 51 -3.94 14.76 17.35
CA ALA A 51 -4.46 13.67 18.18
C ALA A 51 -5.15 12.63 17.28
N LEU A 52 -4.63 11.39 17.29
CA LEU A 52 -5.38 10.19 16.87
C LEU A 52 -6.73 10.21 17.59
N GLN A 53 -7.78 10.67 16.90
CA GLN A 53 -9.10 10.69 17.50
C GLN A 53 -9.52 9.24 17.77
N PRO A 54 -10.15 8.94 18.93
CA PRO A 54 -10.64 7.59 19.22
C PRO A 54 -11.52 7.15 18.06
N SER A 55 -11.34 5.91 17.59
CA SER A 55 -12.02 5.39 16.40
C SER A 55 -13.50 5.73 16.44
N LYS A 56 -13.90 6.68 15.60
CA LYS A 56 -15.29 6.97 15.33
C LYS A 56 -15.92 5.64 14.90
N VAL A 57 -17.11 5.31 15.41
CA VAL A 57 -17.80 4.06 15.04
C VAL A 57 -17.86 3.98 13.51
N ILE A 58 -17.08 3.07 12.93
CA ILE A 58 -17.06 2.83 11.49
C ILE A 58 -18.28 1.99 11.17
N SER A 59 -19.26 2.57 10.48
CA SER A 59 -20.35 1.78 9.89
C SER A 59 -19.78 0.96 8.74
N LYS A 60 -19.82 -0.37 8.84
CA LYS A 60 -19.38 -1.29 7.79
C LYS A 60 -20.57 -1.66 6.93
N LYS A 61 -20.51 -1.33 5.63
CA LYS A 61 -21.46 -1.83 4.64
C LYS A 61 -20.72 -2.72 3.66
N THR A 62 -21.13 -3.98 3.57
CA THR A 62 -20.53 -4.95 2.66
C THR A 62 -21.52 -5.23 1.54
N ASN A 63 -21.10 -4.94 0.30
CA ASN A 63 -21.83 -5.37 -0.89
C ASN A 63 -21.01 -6.48 -1.54
N GLY A 64 -21.62 -7.66 -1.69
CA GLY A 64 -21.00 -8.77 -2.40
C GLY A 64 -21.28 -8.68 -3.90
N ILE A 65 -20.26 -8.85 -4.72
CA ILE A 65 -20.42 -9.10 -6.16
C ILE A 65 -20.17 -10.59 -6.34
N SER A 66 -21.23 -11.37 -6.58
CA SER A 66 -21.08 -12.75 -7.01
C SER A 66 -20.64 -12.76 -8.47
N LYS A 67 -19.55 -13.47 -8.80
CA LYS A 67 -19.29 -13.84 -10.19
C LYS A 67 -20.49 -14.62 -10.70
N GLY A 68 -21.26 -14.02 -11.62
CA GLY A 68 -22.08 -14.82 -12.53
C GLY A 68 -21.13 -15.77 -13.27
N GLU A 69 -21.59 -16.97 -13.56
CA GLU A 69 -20.88 -18.07 -14.21
C GLU A 69 -19.91 -17.60 -15.32
N GLN A 70 -18.68 -17.30 -14.91
CA GLN A 70 -17.61 -16.76 -15.72
C GLN A 70 -16.39 -17.58 -15.34
N ASP A 71 -15.86 -18.29 -16.33
CA ASP A 71 -14.76 -19.24 -16.19
C ASP A 71 -13.60 -18.59 -15.38
N PRO A 72 -13.19 -19.17 -14.23
CA PRO A 72 -12.08 -18.64 -13.44
C PRO A 72 -10.81 -18.45 -14.28
N SER A 73 -10.69 -19.18 -15.39
CA SER A 73 -9.60 -19.02 -16.36
C SER A 73 -9.52 -17.64 -17.01
N ILE A 74 -10.58 -16.81 -17.03
CA ILE A 74 -10.53 -15.46 -17.64
C ILE A 74 -9.61 -14.51 -16.87
N LEU A 75 -9.62 -14.55 -15.53
CA LEU A 75 -8.74 -13.71 -14.71
C LEU A 75 -7.29 -14.20 -14.81
N GLU A 76 -7.09 -15.51 -14.83
CA GLU A 76 -5.76 -16.10 -14.99
C GLU A 76 -5.19 -15.84 -16.40
N LYS A 77 -6.00 -15.99 -17.45
CA LYS A 77 -5.60 -15.77 -18.85
C LYS A 77 -5.34 -14.29 -19.15
N SER A 78 -6.14 -13.38 -18.59
CA SER A 78 -5.88 -11.94 -18.72
C SER A 78 -4.63 -11.52 -17.96
N GLY A 79 -4.43 -12.01 -16.72
CA GLY A 79 -3.21 -11.79 -15.96
C GLY A 79 -1.95 -12.31 -16.67
N GLN A 80 -2.03 -13.49 -17.30
CA GLN A 80 -0.92 -14.06 -18.09
C GLN A 80 -0.60 -13.25 -19.36
N SER A 81 -1.60 -12.67 -20.01
CA SER A 81 -1.40 -11.89 -21.24
C SER A 81 -0.79 -10.51 -20.98
N PHE A 82 -1.01 -9.93 -19.80
CA PHE A 82 -0.53 -8.59 -19.43
C PHE A 82 0.60 -8.62 -18.39
N GLY A 83 0.95 -9.79 -17.85
CA GLY A 83 1.92 -9.91 -16.75
C GLY A 83 1.44 -9.24 -15.46
N THR A 84 0.14 -9.00 -15.32
CA THR A 84 -0.49 -8.27 -14.22
C THR A 84 -1.12 -9.24 -13.23
N ASP A 85 -1.00 -8.95 -11.93
CA ASP A 85 -1.74 -9.67 -10.91
C ASP A 85 -3.24 -9.32 -11.05
N ALA A 86 -4.14 -10.27 -10.78
CA ALA A 86 -5.57 -9.99 -10.69
C ALA A 86 -5.85 -8.87 -9.67
N TYR A 87 -5.01 -8.78 -8.63
CA TYR A 87 -5.00 -7.68 -7.68
C TYR A 87 -4.88 -6.29 -8.34
N ASP A 88 -3.91 -6.12 -9.24
CA ASP A 88 -3.64 -4.83 -9.89
C ASP A 88 -4.84 -4.39 -10.76
N SER A 89 -5.53 -5.36 -11.37
CA SER A 89 -6.75 -5.13 -12.15
C SER A 89 -7.91 -4.61 -11.29
N PHE A 90 -8.12 -5.21 -10.11
CA PHE A 90 -9.16 -4.73 -9.19
C PHE A 90 -8.85 -3.33 -8.66
N LEU A 91 -7.58 -3.05 -8.39
CA LEU A 91 -7.17 -1.76 -7.89
C LEU A 91 -7.32 -0.66 -8.96
N ALA A 92 -6.93 -0.93 -10.20
CA ALA A 92 -7.13 -0.01 -11.32
C ALA A 92 -8.61 0.30 -11.53
N ALA A 93 -9.47 -0.73 -11.54
CA ALA A 93 -10.91 -0.57 -11.67
C ALA A 93 -11.52 0.23 -10.50
N LEU A 94 -11.05 -0.01 -9.28
CA LEU A 94 -11.48 0.73 -8.08
C LEU A 94 -11.13 2.22 -8.19
N LEU A 95 -9.88 2.54 -8.54
CA LEU A 95 -9.43 3.93 -8.65
C LEU A 95 -10.14 4.68 -9.77
N LEU A 96 -10.29 4.05 -10.94
CA LEU A 96 -10.98 4.66 -12.08
C LEU A 96 -12.48 4.86 -11.81
N SER A 97 -13.16 3.84 -11.24
CA SER A 97 -14.59 3.97 -10.89
C SER A 97 -14.82 5.03 -9.82
N PHE A 98 -13.90 5.18 -8.87
CA PHE A 98 -13.94 6.27 -7.89
C PHE A 98 -13.84 7.64 -8.58
N ALA A 99 -12.85 7.82 -9.49
CA ALA A 99 -12.67 9.06 -10.23
C ALA A 99 -13.92 9.43 -11.05
N GLN A 100 -14.53 8.43 -11.71
CA GLN A 100 -15.75 8.61 -12.51
C GLN A 100 -16.98 8.93 -11.65
N THR A 101 -17.09 8.33 -10.46
CA THR A 101 -18.24 8.51 -9.57
C THR A 101 -18.17 9.82 -8.79
N PHE A 102 -16.96 10.26 -8.42
CA PHE A 102 -16.72 11.44 -7.60
C PHE A 102 -15.77 12.43 -8.29
N PRO A 103 -16.19 13.06 -9.40
CA PRO A 103 -15.33 13.96 -10.18
C PRO A 103 -14.95 15.24 -9.43
N ASP A 104 -15.68 15.59 -8.37
CA ASP A 104 -15.40 16.71 -7.46
C ASP A 104 -14.26 16.42 -6.47
N ARG A 105 -13.78 15.17 -6.40
CA ARG A 105 -12.80 14.70 -5.41
C ARG A 105 -11.55 14.16 -6.07
N GLN A 106 -10.42 14.32 -5.39
CA GLN A 106 -9.21 13.60 -5.75
C GLN A 106 -9.34 12.14 -5.33
N VAL A 107 -8.78 11.25 -6.14
CA VAL A 107 -8.74 9.82 -5.85
C VAL A 107 -7.95 9.59 -4.56
N PRO A 108 -8.47 8.78 -3.61
CA PRO A 108 -7.80 8.55 -2.34
C PRO A 108 -6.54 7.68 -2.52
N THR A 109 -5.58 7.85 -1.61
CA THR A 109 -4.50 6.88 -1.45
C THR A 109 -5.09 5.54 -1.00
N VAL A 110 -4.80 4.47 -1.73
CA VAL A 110 -5.17 3.12 -1.32
C VAL A 110 -3.98 2.48 -0.62
N TRP A 111 -4.21 1.91 0.56
CA TRP A 111 -3.18 1.18 1.29
C TRP A 111 -3.31 -0.30 0.98
N ASN A 112 -2.32 -0.85 0.27
CA ASN A 112 -2.23 -2.28 0.05
C ASN A 112 -1.61 -2.97 1.25
N GLN A 113 -2.13 -4.14 1.59
CA GLN A 113 -1.51 -5.03 2.56
C GLN A 113 -0.53 -5.94 1.82
N GLU A 114 0.77 -5.73 2.03
CA GLU A 114 1.78 -6.63 1.47
C GLU A 114 2.05 -7.81 2.44
N HIS A 115 2.44 -8.96 1.88
CA HIS A 115 2.73 -10.18 2.64
C HIS A 115 4.25 -10.43 2.72
N GLU A 116 4.76 -10.60 3.93
CA GLU A 116 6.14 -10.13 4.24
C GLU A 116 7.07 -11.21 4.74
N ARG A 117 6.66 -12.46 4.50
CA ARG A 117 7.57 -13.58 4.49
C ARG A 117 8.29 -13.71 3.14
N ALA A 118 8.13 -12.72 2.25
CA ALA A 118 8.69 -12.72 0.89
C ALA A 118 10.20 -12.46 0.84
N SER A 119 10.79 -11.83 1.87
CA SER A 119 12.24 -11.65 2.00
C SER A 119 12.85 -12.66 2.98
N LEU A 120 12.66 -13.95 2.70
CA LEU A 120 13.53 -14.99 3.28
C LEU A 120 14.88 -14.93 2.57
N ASP A 121 15.63 -13.86 2.82
CA ASP A 121 17.07 -13.92 2.58
C ASP A 121 17.61 -15.04 3.48
N PHE A 122 18.49 -15.90 2.97
CA PHE A 122 18.89 -17.16 3.63
C PHE A 122 19.48 -17.00 5.05
N GLN A 123 19.71 -15.76 5.48
CA GLN A 123 20.22 -15.37 6.79
C GLN A 123 19.14 -15.33 7.90
N HIS A 124 17.86 -15.08 7.58
CA HIS A 124 16.82 -14.86 8.59
C HIS A 124 15.60 -15.75 8.37
N ASP A 125 15.54 -16.83 9.14
CA ASP A 125 14.37 -17.72 9.15
C ASP A 125 13.31 -17.19 10.12
N VAL A 126 12.24 -16.62 9.56
CA VAL A 126 11.04 -16.16 10.29
C VAL A 126 9.84 -17.08 10.06
N SER A 127 10.04 -18.27 9.49
CA SER A 127 8.96 -19.21 9.16
C SER A 127 8.16 -19.64 10.41
N GLU A 128 8.84 -19.86 11.54
CA GLU A 128 8.19 -20.27 12.80
C GLU A 128 8.00 -19.10 13.78
N THR A 129 8.29 -17.87 13.36
CA THR A 129 8.16 -16.69 14.22
C THR A 129 6.72 -16.18 14.20
N VAL A 130 6.15 -15.96 15.39
CA VAL A 130 4.86 -15.30 15.58
C VAL A 130 5.09 -13.80 15.78
N GLY A 131 4.38 -12.99 15.02
CA GLY A 131 4.51 -11.53 15.03
C GLY A 131 3.64 -10.88 13.96
N TRP A 132 3.58 -9.55 13.96
CA TRP A 132 2.85 -8.78 12.96
C TRP A 132 3.76 -8.45 11.77
N PHE A 133 3.85 -9.38 10.83
CA PHE A 133 4.63 -9.23 9.59
C PHE A 133 3.81 -8.60 8.48
N THR A 134 3.01 -7.59 8.80
CA THR A 134 2.24 -6.89 7.80
C THR A 134 2.70 -5.46 7.75
N SER A 135 2.99 -5.01 6.55
CA SER A 135 3.28 -3.65 6.18
C SER A 135 2.29 -3.23 5.13
N LEU A 136 2.07 -1.93 5.14
CA LEU A 136 1.11 -1.29 4.28
C LEU A 136 1.88 -0.55 3.21
N CYS A 137 1.66 -0.88 1.94
CA CYS A 137 2.20 -0.14 0.82
C CYS A 137 1.18 0.91 0.36
N PRO A 138 1.47 2.21 0.44
CA PRO A 138 0.57 3.20 -0.13
C PRO A 138 0.69 3.22 -1.65
N ILE A 139 -0.45 3.08 -2.32
CA ILE A 139 -0.58 3.22 -3.76
C ILE A 139 -1.22 4.57 -4.01
N LEU A 140 -0.37 5.49 -4.47
CA LEU A 140 -0.73 6.86 -4.76
C LEU A 140 -0.59 7.11 -6.26
N THR A 141 -1.72 7.10 -6.96
CA THR A 141 -1.78 7.30 -8.41
C THR A 141 -2.76 8.43 -8.71
N SER A 142 -2.38 9.33 -9.61
CA SER A 142 -3.31 10.34 -10.14
C SER A 142 -4.12 9.68 -11.25
N VAL A 143 -5.44 9.58 -11.06
CA VAL A 143 -6.35 9.01 -12.06
C VAL A 143 -7.43 10.04 -12.36
N LEU A 144 -7.65 10.31 -13.63
CA LEU A 144 -8.71 11.16 -14.15
C LEU A 144 -9.91 10.32 -14.61
N PRO A 145 -11.14 10.87 -14.60
CA PRO A 145 -12.33 10.14 -15.04
C PRO A 145 -12.28 9.67 -16.50
N THR A 146 -11.48 10.35 -17.32
CA THR A 146 -11.31 10.12 -18.76
C THR A 146 -10.12 9.22 -19.10
N ASP A 147 -9.38 8.75 -18.10
CA ASP A 147 -8.22 7.89 -18.34
C ASP A 147 -8.66 6.51 -18.86
N ASP A 148 -7.80 5.92 -19.70
CA ASP A 148 -7.98 4.56 -20.16
C ASP A 148 -7.67 3.56 -19.04
N ILE A 149 -8.46 2.48 -18.94
CA ILE A 149 -8.28 1.50 -17.88
C ILE A 149 -6.91 0.81 -17.95
N LEU A 150 -6.36 0.62 -19.15
CA LEU A 150 -5.05 0.00 -19.33
C LEU A 150 -3.93 0.92 -18.86
N SER A 151 -4.03 2.24 -19.10
CA SER A 151 -3.01 3.18 -18.59
C SER A 151 -3.02 3.25 -17.07
N VAL A 152 -4.21 3.25 -16.46
CA VAL A 152 -4.34 3.18 -14.99
C VAL A 152 -3.76 1.87 -14.45
N LEU A 153 -4.03 0.74 -15.11
CA LEU A 153 -3.50 -0.57 -14.73
C LEU A 153 -1.96 -0.59 -14.73
N TYR A 154 -1.34 -0.13 -15.81
CA TYR A 154 0.13 -0.06 -15.89
C TYR A 154 0.70 0.87 -14.82
N HIS A 155 0.08 2.03 -14.57
CA HIS A 155 0.54 2.92 -13.52
C HIS A 155 0.45 2.30 -12.12
N VAL A 156 -0.63 1.58 -11.83
CA VAL A 156 -0.79 0.85 -10.56
C VAL A 156 0.28 -0.23 -10.42
N GLN A 157 0.48 -1.01 -11.47
CA GLN A 157 1.48 -2.08 -11.51
C GLN A 157 2.90 -1.52 -11.29
N ASP A 158 3.29 -0.48 -12.03
CA ASP A 158 4.60 0.17 -11.89
C ASP A 158 4.81 0.74 -10.49
N THR A 159 3.79 1.42 -9.96
CA THR A 159 3.84 1.99 -8.60
C THR A 159 4.06 0.90 -7.56
N ARG A 160 3.37 -0.22 -7.70
CA ARG A 160 3.50 -1.36 -6.78
C ARG A 160 4.86 -2.03 -6.94
N GLN A 161 5.29 -2.36 -8.16
CA GLN A 161 6.58 -3.02 -8.41
C GLN A 161 7.78 -2.18 -7.94
N ALA A 162 7.72 -0.85 -8.08
CA ALA A 162 8.74 0.05 -7.56
C ALA A 162 8.87 0.01 -6.03
N MET A 163 7.84 -0.49 -5.34
CA MET A 163 7.73 -0.51 -3.88
C MET A 163 8.02 -1.87 -3.26
N VAL A 164 7.80 -3.00 -3.96
CA VAL A 164 7.84 -4.37 -3.38
C VAL A 164 9.04 -4.63 -2.47
N SER A 165 10.26 -4.26 -2.87
CA SER A 165 11.48 -4.50 -2.07
C SER A 165 11.72 -3.50 -0.94
N LYS A 166 10.93 -2.43 -0.87
CA LYS A 166 11.15 -1.27 -0.01
C LYS A 166 10.06 -1.08 1.04
N VAL A 167 8.89 -1.72 0.87
CA VAL A 167 7.72 -1.51 1.74
C VAL A 167 8.00 -1.88 3.19
N ALA A 168 8.56 -3.07 3.45
CA ALA A 168 8.86 -3.52 4.80
C ALA A 168 9.83 -2.58 5.56
N PRO A 169 10.99 -2.18 5.00
CA PRO A 169 11.89 -1.25 5.69
C PRO A 169 11.27 0.15 5.86
N PHE A 170 10.50 0.65 4.88
CA PHE A 170 9.80 1.94 5.02
C PHE A 170 8.74 1.92 6.12
N PHE A 171 7.90 0.88 6.16
CA PHE A 171 6.83 0.77 7.13
C PHE A 171 7.38 0.60 8.55
N ALA A 172 8.38 -0.26 8.75
CA ALA A 172 9.06 -0.42 10.03
C ALA A 172 9.68 0.90 10.55
N ALA A 173 10.30 1.67 9.66
CA ALA A 173 10.81 3.00 10.00
C ALA A 173 9.69 3.99 10.35
N SER A 174 8.56 3.95 9.64
CA SER A 174 7.42 4.83 9.92
C SER A 174 6.77 4.57 11.29
N LEU A 175 6.84 3.34 11.79
CA LEU A 175 6.39 2.99 13.14
C LEU A 175 7.36 3.47 14.23
N SER A 176 8.63 3.67 13.86
CA SER A 176 9.72 4.06 14.75
C SER A 176 9.93 5.58 14.81
N ASP A 177 9.41 6.34 13.85
CA ASP A 177 9.48 7.79 13.76
C ASP A 177 8.45 8.41 14.73
N PRO A 178 8.86 9.02 15.87
CA PRO A 178 7.94 9.70 16.76
C PRO A 178 7.50 10.98 16.05
N GLY A 179 6.37 10.93 15.35
CA GLY A 179 5.88 12.02 14.50
C GLY A 179 6.03 13.40 15.17
N GLU A 180 6.87 14.25 14.57
CA GLU A 180 6.89 15.70 14.80
C GLU A 180 5.65 16.37 14.18
#